data_AF-A0A7Y0DY15-F1
#
_entry.id   AF-A0A7Y0DY15-F1
#
_cell.length_a   1.000
_cell.length_b   1.000
_cell.length_c   1.000
_cell.angle_alpha   90.00
_cell.angle_beta   90.00
_cell.angle_gamma   90.00
#
_symmetry.space_group_name_H-M   'P 1'
#
loop_
_entity.id
_entity.type
_entity.pdbx_description
1 polymer ?
#
loop_
_entity_poly.entity_id
_entity_poly.type
_entity_poly.pdbx_seq_one_letter_code
_entity_poly.pdbx_strand_id
1 'polypeptide(L)'
;MPVLTWEIAARAPSESLPSRIVTERPPLPPDRFPPEIGLLLPAAREGNGIQSFMTDMPDPGGTAVGMFLANPFLNVSRTARHLIDSGIQWISNFPSIDQQDIDFGQQLDDVGLDRTFEFRTLKTFADTGLKSLAVLCDPAGVPGALASRPAAVLTVPRVADFAAGLPSMRYRGTLADTIMAALREAGWNGPVLAIGTRIEATSPTLWPDMIDGLLLRPAP
;
A
#
# COMPACT_ATOMS: atom_id res chain seq x y z
N MET A 1 -14.99 12.64 4.77
CA MET A 1 -14.51 12.66 3.37
C MET A 1 -14.77 11.30 2.75
N PRO A 2 -15.10 11.20 1.45
CA PRO A 2 -15.22 9.91 0.79
C PRO A 2 -13.87 9.17 0.84
N VAL A 3 -13.89 7.86 1.05
CA VAL A 3 -12.71 7.00 0.92
C VAL A 3 -12.56 6.52 -0.52
N LEU A 4 -11.42 5.92 -0.82
CA LEU A 4 -11.21 5.08 -2.00
C LEU A 4 -11.05 3.62 -1.57
N THR A 5 -11.75 2.74 -2.27
CA THR A 5 -11.67 1.29 -2.06
C THR A 5 -10.91 0.65 -3.20
N TRP A 6 -9.85 -0.07 -2.85
CA TRP A 6 -8.98 -0.82 -3.75
C TRP A 6 -9.22 -2.30 -3.50
N GLU A 7 -9.92 -2.98 -4.40
CA GLU A 7 -10.17 -4.42 -4.25
C GLU A 7 -8.90 -5.22 -4.49
N ILE A 8 -8.74 -6.33 -3.77
CA ILE A 8 -7.66 -7.29 -3.99
C ILE A 8 -8.24 -8.51 -4.71
N ALA A 9 -7.83 -8.73 -5.94
CA ALA A 9 -8.10 -9.95 -6.68
C ALA A 9 -6.95 -10.93 -6.49
N ALA A 10 -7.15 -11.96 -5.66
CA ALA A 10 -6.17 -13.00 -5.46
C ALA A 10 -6.18 -14.01 -6.63
N ARG A 11 -5.00 -14.54 -6.99
CA ARG A 11 -4.85 -15.60 -8.01
C ARG A 11 -5.56 -16.88 -7.58
N ALA A 12 -5.47 -17.21 -6.30
CA ALA A 12 -6.16 -18.31 -5.65
C ALA A 12 -6.85 -17.80 -4.37
N PRO A 13 -7.95 -18.42 -3.92
CA PRO A 13 -8.58 -18.07 -2.65
C PRO A 13 -7.56 -18.12 -1.51
N SER A 14 -7.41 -17.03 -0.78
CA SER A 14 -6.49 -16.95 0.35
C SER A 14 -7.12 -16.20 1.51
N GLU A 15 -7.20 -16.86 2.66
CA GLU A 15 -7.56 -16.22 3.93
C GLU A 15 -6.40 -15.41 4.53
N SER A 16 -5.20 -15.48 3.91
CA SER A 16 -4.01 -14.78 4.40
C SER A 16 -3.90 -13.33 3.92
N LEU A 17 -4.77 -12.88 3.02
CA LEU A 17 -4.78 -11.53 2.46
C LEU A 17 -6.07 -10.78 2.83
N PRO A 18 -6.01 -9.45 2.99
CA PRO A 18 -7.23 -8.65 3.04
C PRO A 18 -7.92 -8.68 1.67
N SER A 19 -9.25 -8.53 1.67
CA SER A 19 -10.06 -8.46 0.45
C SER A 19 -9.95 -7.10 -0.27
N ARG A 20 -9.54 -6.06 0.45
CA ARG A 20 -9.44 -4.69 -0.05
C ARG A 20 -8.49 -3.84 0.80
N ILE A 21 -7.99 -2.76 0.21
CA ILE A 21 -7.37 -1.64 0.92
C ILE A 21 -8.31 -0.43 0.82
N VAL A 22 -8.53 0.27 1.93
CA VAL A 22 -9.21 1.56 1.92
C VAL A 22 -8.21 2.68 2.21
N THR A 23 -8.27 3.75 1.44
CA THR A 23 -7.40 4.93 1.61
C THR A 23 -8.26 6.19 1.65
N GLU A 24 -7.69 7.30 2.13
CA GLU A 24 -8.33 8.60 1.95
C GLU A 24 -8.45 8.91 0.45
N ARG A 25 -9.58 9.51 0.05
CA ARG A 25 -9.70 10.00 -1.33
C ARG A 25 -8.87 11.28 -1.47
N PRO A 26 -8.01 11.39 -2.50
CA PRO A 26 -7.35 12.64 -2.82
C PRO A 26 -8.37 13.77 -3.02
N PRO A 27 -8.09 15.00 -2.59
CA PRO A 27 -9.00 16.14 -2.75
C PRO A 27 -9.05 16.66 -4.20
N LEU A 28 -8.74 15.82 -5.19
CA LEU A 28 -8.65 16.18 -6.60
C LEU A 28 -9.69 15.43 -7.43
N PRO A 29 -10.17 16.05 -8.54
CA PRO A 29 -11.00 15.37 -9.51
C PRO A 29 -10.32 14.10 -10.07
N PRO A 30 -11.02 12.95 -10.11
CA PRO A 30 -10.45 11.66 -10.53
C PRO A 30 -10.07 11.62 -12.02
N ASP A 31 -10.57 12.55 -12.82
CA ASP A 31 -10.29 12.69 -14.25
C ASP A 31 -8.93 13.34 -14.55
N ARG A 32 -8.30 13.99 -13.56
CA ARG A 32 -7.02 14.70 -13.76
C ARG A 32 -5.79 13.92 -13.33
N PHE A 33 -5.91 13.05 -12.33
CA PHE A 33 -4.79 12.29 -11.80
C PHE A 33 -5.19 10.84 -11.57
N PRO A 34 -4.35 9.86 -11.99
CA PRO A 34 -4.54 8.48 -11.59
C PRO A 34 -4.62 8.35 -10.06
N PRO A 35 -5.55 7.55 -9.50
CA PRO A 35 -5.77 7.46 -8.06
C PRO A 35 -4.49 7.16 -7.27
N GLU A 36 -3.63 6.28 -7.79
CA GLU A 36 -2.36 5.88 -7.16
C GLU A 36 -1.35 7.02 -7.03
N ILE A 37 -1.45 8.03 -7.91
CA ILE A 37 -0.63 9.25 -7.87
C ILE A 37 -1.32 10.30 -7.02
N GLY A 38 -2.64 10.43 -7.12
CA GLY A 38 -3.40 11.38 -6.32
C GLY A 38 -3.24 11.18 -4.82
N LEU A 39 -3.07 9.92 -4.37
CA LEU A 39 -2.86 9.58 -2.96
C LEU A 39 -1.59 10.21 -2.37
N LEU A 40 -0.58 10.45 -3.20
CA LEU A 40 0.70 11.03 -2.77
C LEU A 40 0.66 12.54 -2.59
N LEU A 41 -0.46 13.18 -2.96
CA LEU A 41 -0.62 14.62 -2.84
C LEU A 41 -1.10 14.99 -1.43
N PRO A 42 -0.70 16.16 -0.89
CA PRO A 42 -1.14 16.58 0.42
C PRO A 42 -2.66 16.58 0.54
N ALA A 43 -3.22 15.69 1.35
CA ALA A 43 -4.63 15.71 1.70
C ALA A 43 -4.90 16.90 2.65
N ALA A 44 -6.03 17.59 2.45
CA ALA A 44 -6.42 18.68 3.33
C ALA A 44 -6.58 18.18 4.78
N ARG A 45 -6.16 19.02 5.74
CA ARG A 45 -5.95 18.75 7.18
C ARG A 45 -7.14 18.20 7.99
N GLU A 46 -8.25 17.83 7.39
CA GLU A 46 -9.43 17.32 8.09
C GLU A 46 -9.29 15.81 8.38
N GLY A 47 -8.31 15.47 9.23
CA GLY A 47 -7.78 14.13 9.51
C GLY A 47 -8.72 13.13 10.21
N ASN A 48 -10.01 13.13 9.90
CA ASN A 48 -11.00 12.21 10.44
C ASN A 48 -11.69 11.35 9.35
N GLY A 49 -11.28 11.48 8.08
CA GLY A 49 -11.96 10.88 6.93
C GLY A 49 -12.08 9.36 7.03
N ILE A 50 -10.95 8.66 7.16
CA ILE A 50 -10.92 7.21 7.36
C ILE A 50 -11.67 6.80 8.64
N GLN A 51 -11.51 7.56 9.73
CA GLN A 51 -12.11 7.24 11.03
C GLN A 51 -13.64 7.17 10.95
N SER A 52 -14.27 8.16 10.32
CA SER A 52 -15.72 8.17 10.12
C SER A 52 -16.22 7.03 9.22
N PHE A 53 -15.40 6.58 8.27
CA PHE A 53 -15.78 5.50 7.35
C PHE A 53 -15.69 4.11 7.99
N MET A 54 -14.79 3.92 8.96
CA MET A 54 -14.59 2.61 9.59
C MET A 54 -15.77 2.14 10.42
N THR A 55 -16.55 3.06 11.01
CA THR A 55 -17.71 2.70 11.86
C THR A 55 -18.80 1.96 11.08
N ASP A 56 -18.97 2.27 9.79
CA ASP A 56 -20.03 1.71 8.95
C ASP A 56 -19.50 0.68 7.94
N MET A 57 -18.24 0.24 8.10
CA MET A 57 -17.57 -0.60 7.12
C MET A 57 -18.08 -2.06 7.18
N PRO A 58 -18.55 -2.63 6.05
CA PRO A 58 -18.83 -4.05 5.99
C PRO A 58 -17.52 -4.85 6.00
N ASP A 59 -17.43 -5.83 6.89
CA ASP A 59 -16.25 -6.69 7.10
C ASP A 59 -14.93 -5.91 7.36
N PRO A 60 -14.79 -5.31 8.55
CA PRO A 60 -13.56 -4.61 8.92
C PRO A 60 -12.37 -5.56 9.05
N GLY A 61 -12.58 -6.82 9.44
CA GLY A 61 -11.51 -7.81 9.62
C GLY A 61 -10.83 -8.18 8.29
N GLY A 62 -11.60 -8.26 7.21
CA GLY A 62 -11.12 -8.49 5.85
C GLY A 62 -10.62 -7.25 5.11
N THR A 63 -10.46 -6.11 5.79
CA THR A 63 -10.07 -4.83 5.15
C THR A 63 -8.74 -4.31 5.72
N ALA A 64 -7.84 -3.87 4.83
CA ALA A 64 -6.66 -3.11 5.19
C ALA A 64 -6.92 -1.60 5.10
N VAL A 65 -6.35 -0.84 6.03
CA VAL A 65 -6.33 0.61 5.96
C VAL A 65 -4.98 1.05 5.43
N GLY A 66 -4.98 1.75 4.29
CA GLY A 66 -3.79 2.36 3.71
C GLY A 66 -3.65 3.81 4.16
N MET A 67 -2.48 4.17 4.68
CA MET A 67 -2.17 5.51 5.19
C MET A 67 -0.78 5.95 4.75
N PHE A 68 -0.61 7.26 4.55
CA PHE A 68 0.71 7.86 4.40
C PHE A 68 1.42 7.88 5.76
N LEU A 69 2.26 6.88 6.00
CA LEU A 69 2.86 6.64 7.33
C LEU A 69 4.05 7.55 7.63
N ALA A 70 4.58 8.28 6.65
CA ALA A 70 5.56 9.35 6.84
C ALA A 70 4.95 10.68 7.32
N ASN A 71 3.66 10.71 7.70
CA ASN A 71 3.01 11.91 8.23
C ASN A 71 3.49 12.24 9.65
N PRO A 72 4.18 13.38 9.91
CA PRO A 72 4.69 13.74 11.23
C PRO A 72 3.58 14.03 12.26
N PHE A 73 2.35 14.25 11.83
CA PHE A 73 1.21 14.51 12.70
C PHE A 73 0.42 13.24 13.05
N LEU A 74 0.84 12.07 12.55
CA LEU A 74 0.19 10.80 12.83
C LEU A 74 0.44 10.35 14.27
N ASN A 75 -0.60 10.33 15.09
CA ASN A 75 -0.55 9.70 16.41
C ASN A 75 -0.77 8.19 16.26
N VAL A 76 0.32 7.43 16.12
CA VAL A 76 0.28 5.98 15.87
C VAL A 76 -0.51 5.24 16.95
N SER A 77 -0.22 5.48 18.23
CA SER A 77 -0.88 4.75 19.33
C SER A 77 -2.39 4.98 19.38
N ARG A 78 -2.84 6.23 19.19
CA ARG A 78 -4.27 6.56 19.15
C ARG A 78 -4.93 5.94 17.92
N THR A 79 -4.28 6.04 16.77
CA THR A 79 -4.80 5.51 15.49
C THR A 79 -4.91 3.99 15.54
N ALA A 80 -3.86 3.30 15.99
CA ALA A 80 -3.82 1.85 16.11
C ALA A 80 -4.94 1.31 17.00
N ARG A 81 -5.15 1.94 18.17
CA ARG A 81 -6.27 1.59 19.06
C ARG A 81 -7.61 1.73 18.34
N HIS A 82 -7.83 2.85 17.65
CA HIS A 82 -9.07 3.08 16.94
C HIS A 82 -9.32 2.09 15.79
N LEU A 83 -8.27 1.70 15.04
CA LEU A 83 -8.34 0.64 14.03
C LEU A 83 -8.81 -0.68 14.67
N ILE A 84 -8.15 -1.09 15.76
CA ILE A 84 -8.43 -2.33 16.47
C ILE A 84 -9.86 -2.32 17.05
N ASP A 85 -10.26 -1.23 17.70
CA ASP A 85 -11.61 -1.06 18.27
C ASP A 85 -12.70 -1.12 17.18
N SER A 86 -12.35 -0.77 15.94
CA SER A 86 -13.23 -0.86 14.77
C SER A 86 -13.20 -2.25 14.09
N GLY A 87 -12.44 -3.21 14.63
CA GLY A 87 -12.30 -4.56 14.08
C GLY A 87 -11.34 -4.68 12.89
N ILE A 88 -10.61 -3.62 12.54
CA ILE A 88 -9.59 -3.65 11.48
C ILE A 88 -8.41 -4.49 11.95
N GLN A 89 -7.94 -5.38 11.08
CA GLN A 89 -6.79 -6.25 11.37
C GLN A 89 -5.55 -5.92 10.55
N TRP A 90 -5.66 -5.05 9.55
CA TRP A 90 -4.62 -4.81 8.57
C TRP A 90 -4.29 -3.32 8.41
N ILE A 91 -3.00 -3.03 8.31
CA ILE A 91 -2.46 -1.70 8.02
C ILE A 91 -1.51 -1.78 6.82
N SER A 92 -1.48 -0.73 6.02
CA SER A 92 -0.51 -0.57 4.93
C SER A 92 0.06 0.84 4.88
N ASN A 93 1.34 0.96 4.53
CA ASN A 93 1.96 2.22 4.08
C ASN A 93 1.60 2.54 2.63
N PHE A 94 0.34 2.38 2.24
CA PHE A 94 -0.16 2.75 0.91
C PHE A 94 -1.06 3.98 1.03
N PRO A 95 -0.69 5.15 0.46
CA PRO A 95 0.50 5.40 -0.36
C PRO A 95 1.80 5.43 0.46
N SER A 96 2.92 5.14 -0.22
CA SER A 96 4.28 5.12 0.36
C SER A 96 5.12 6.27 -0.18
N ILE A 97 5.98 6.83 0.66
CA ILE A 97 7.05 7.75 0.25
C ILE A 97 7.93 7.16 -0.86
N ASP A 98 8.13 5.84 -0.86
CA ASP A 98 9.00 5.14 -1.80
C ASP A 98 8.49 5.21 -3.25
N GLN A 99 7.22 5.57 -3.43
CA GLN A 99 6.62 5.80 -4.74
C GLN A 99 7.05 7.14 -5.35
N GLN A 100 7.53 8.10 -4.54
CA GLN A 100 7.92 9.42 -5.02
C GLN A 100 9.18 9.35 -5.90
N ASP A 101 9.43 10.43 -6.63
CA ASP A 101 10.70 10.55 -7.34
C ASP A 101 11.89 10.75 -6.37
N ILE A 102 13.10 10.62 -6.92
CA ILE A 102 14.34 10.68 -6.12
C ILE A 102 14.50 12.07 -5.48
N ASP A 103 14.14 13.13 -6.22
CA ASP A 103 14.34 14.51 -5.76
C ASP A 103 13.41 14.86 -4.60
N PHE A 104 12.14 14.47 -4.67
CA PHE A 104 11.17 14.65 -3.59
C PHE A 104 11.46 13.73 -2.42
N GLY A 105 11.91 12.50 -2.68
CA GLY A 105 12.42 11.58 -1.66
C GLY A 105 13.57 12.21 -0.85
N GLN A 106 14.52 12.88 -1.51
CA GLN A 106 15.61 13.58 -0.84
C GLN A 106 15.11 14.74 0.04
N GLN A 107 14.13 15.52 -0.45
CA GLN A 107 13.56 16.61 0.35
C GLN A 107 12.88 16.12 1.63
N LEU A 108 12.25 14.95 1.59
CA LEU A 108 11.64 14.33 2.76
C LEU A 108 12.70 13.71 3.69
N ASP A 109 13.77 13.16 3.14
CA ASP A 109 14.92 12.67 3.91
C ASP A 109 15.61 13.81 4.69
N ASP A 110 15.78 14.96 4.06
CA ASP A 110 16.38 16.16 4.67
C ASP A 110 15.62 16.64 5.93
N VAL A 111 14.34 16.30 6.06
CA VAL A 111 13.50 16.60 7.24
C VAL A 111 13.20 15.36 8.11
N GLY A 112 13.88 14.24 7.85
CA GLY A 112 13.77 13.00 8.62
C GLY A 112 12.45 12.24 8.43
N LEU A 113 11.75 12.50 7.32
CA LEU A 113 10.50 11.82 6.93
C LEU A 113 10.76 10.78 5.84
N ASP A 114 11.91 10.10 5.89
CA ASP A 114 12.38 9.15 4.89
C ASP A 114 11.65 7.78 4.93
N ARG A 115 12.04 6.89 4.01
CA ARG A 115 11.54 5.50 3.99
C ARG A 115 11.81 4.75 5.30
N THR A 116 12.90 5.08 6.01
CA THR A 116 13.23 4.46 7.30
C THR A 116 12.20 4.84 8.36
N PHE A 117 11.81 6.11 8.41
CA PHE A 117 10.75 6.60 9.28
C PHE A 117 9.41 5.93 8.95
N GLU A 118 9.07 5.80 7.67
CA GLU A 118 7.84 5.14 7.23
C GLU A 118 7.76 3.67 7.70
N PHE A 119 8.80 2.87 7.46
CA PHE A 119 8.82 1.46 7.89
C PHE A 119 8.87 1.30 9.41
N ARG A 120 9.51 2.22 10.14
CA ARG A 120 9.47 2.25 11.61
C ARG A 120 8.06 2.51 12.12
N THR A 121 7.32 3.40 11.46
CA THR A 121 5.92 3.68 11.78
C THR A 121 5.06 2.46 11.49
N LEU A 122 5.22 1.81 10.33
CA LEU A 122 4.54 0.56 9.99
C LEU A 122 4.81 -0.54 11.02
N LYS A 123 6.08 -0.71 11.42
CA LYS A 123 6.46 -1.64 12.49
C LYS A 123 5.74 -1.32 13.80
N THR A 124 5.63 -0.05 14.16
CA THR A 124 4.96 0.37 15.40
C THR A 124 3.48 -0.03 15.38
N PHE A 125 2.78 0.07 14.25
CA PHE A 125 1.43 -0.49 14.11
C PHE A 125 1.44 -2.03 14.18
N ALA A 126 2.40 -2.70 13.55
CA ALA A 126 2.49 -4.15 13.64
C ALA A 126 2.72 -4.64 15.07
N ASP A 127 3.47 -3.89 15.88
CA ASP A 127 3.71 -4.17 17.31
C ASP A 127 2.44 -4.04 18.17
N THR A 128 1.37 -3.38 17.67
CA THR A 128 0.06 -3.36 18.34
C THR A 128 -0.83 -4.55 17.98
N GLY A 129 -0.33 -5.50 17.17
CA GLY A 129 -1.06 -6.71 16.76
C GLY A 129 -1.77 -6.60 15.41
N LEU A 130 -1.67 -5.48 14.69
CA LEU A 130 -2.14 -5.37 13.31
C LEU A 130 -1.22 -6.15 12.37
N LYS A 131 -1.78 -6.82 11.37
CA LYS A 131 -1.01 -7.38 10.26
C LYS A 131 -0.58 -6.26 9.33
N SER A 132 0.68 -6.29 8.88
CA SER A 132 1.22 -5.29 7.97
C SER A 132 1.24 -5.79 6.53
N LEU A 133 0.82 -4.91 5.61
CA LEU A 133 1.01 -5.05 4.17
C LEU A 133 1.97 -3.95 3.72
N ALA A 134 3.22 -4.33 3.46
CA ALA A 134 4.29 -3.39 3.16
C ALA A 134 4.35 -3.06 1.67
N VAL A 135 4.39 -1.78 1.34
CA VAL A 135 4.61 -1.27 -0.02
C VAL A 135 6.11 -1.21 -0.30
N LEU A 136 6.51 -1.73 -1.46
CA LEU A 136 7.89 -1.67 -1.96
C LEU A 136 7.90 -1.20 -3.41
N CYS A 137 8.79 -0.26 -3.72
CA CYS A 137 9.03 0.22 -5.08
C CYS A 137 10.36 -0.29 -5.66
N ASP A 138 11.23 -0.86 -4.83
CA ASP A 138 12.51 -1.43 -5.22
C ASP A 138 13.07 -2.41 -4.16
N PRO A 139 14.14 -3.17 -4.47
CA PRO A 139 14.79 -4.07 -3.51
C PRO A 139 15.43 -3.38 -2.30
N ALA A 140 15.80 -2.09 -2.40
CA ALA A 140 16.48 -1.40 -1.31
C ALA A 140 15.55 -1.17 -0.10
N GLY A 141 14.24 -1.25 -0.28
CA GLY A 141 13.26 -1.15 0.81
C GLY A 141 13.08 -2.44 1.61
N VAL A 142 13.57 -3.58 1.10
CA VAL A 142 13.35 -4.91 1.69
C VAL A 142 13.77 -4.99 3.16
N PRO A 143 14.96 -4.50 3.59
CA PRO A 143 15.34 -4.55 5.01
C PRO A 143 14.34 -3.82 5.92
N GLY A 144 13.87 -2.65 5.50
CA GLY A 144 12.89 -1.85 6.24
C GLY A 144 11.53 -2.53 6.29
N ALA A 145 11.05 -3.03 5.15
CA ALA A 145 9.82 -3.79 5.08
C ALA A 145 9.86 -5.00 6.01
N LEU A 146 10.90 -5.83 5.97
CA LEU A 146 11.03 -7.02 6.82
C LEU A 146 11.07 -6.70 8.32
N ALA A 147 11.66 -5.57 8.71
CA ALA A 147 11.64 -5.11 10.10
C ALA A 147 10.21 -4.86 10.63
N SER A 148 9.25 -4.58 9.74
CA SER A 148 7.82 -4.44 10.05
C SER A 148 7.05 -5.76 10.11
N ARG A 149 7.72 -6.90 9.87
CA ARG A 149 7.16 -8.27 9.81
C ARG A 149 5.93 -8.36 8.89
N PRO A 150 6.08 -8.05 7.60
CA PRO A 150 4.97 -7.96 6.67
C PRO A 150 4.34 -9.33 6.49
N ALA A 151 3.02 -9.38 6.63
CA ALA A 151 2.21 -10.53 6.29
C ALA A 151 1.99 -10.64 4.77
N ALA A 152 2.13 -9.51 4.05
CA ALA A 152 2.11 -9.43 2.59
C ALA A 152 2.96 -8.26 2.11
N VAL A 153 3.40 -8.32 0.86
CA VAL A 153 4.10 -7.21 0.18
C VAL A 153 3.26 -6.75 -1.01
N LEU A 154 3.14 -5.44 -1.20
CA LEU A 154 2.59 -4.84 -2.41
C LEU A 154 3.69 -4.12 -3.17
N THR A 155 3.90 -4.54 -4.41
CA THR A 155 4.85 -3.91 -5.32
C THR A 155 4.15 -2.83 -6.13
N VAL A 156 4.73 -1.63 -6.14
CA VAL A 156 4.17 -0.47 -6.81
C VAL A 156 5.29 0.23 -7.60
N PRO A 157 5.11 0.50 -8.91
CA PRO A 157 6.05 1.33 -9.65
C PRO A 157 6.16 2.74 -9.03
N ARG A 158 7.27 3.44 -9.30
CA ARG A 158 7.40 4.83 -8.85
C ARG A 158 6.55 5.75 -9.72
N VAL A 159 6.20 6.94 -9.22
CA VAL A 159 5.39 7.96 -9.93
C VAL A 159 5.94 8.24 -11.33
N ALA A 160 7.26 8.34 -11.47
CA ALA A 160 7.91 8.59 -12.76
C ALA A 160 7.59 7.51 -13.82
N ASP A 161 7.34 6.26 -13.40
CA ASP A 161 7.00 5.17 -14.31
C ASP A 161 5.59 5.31 -14.91
N PHE A 162 4.73 6.14 -14.30
CA PHE A 162 3.36 6.37 -14.76
C PHE A 162 3.22 7.47 -15.83
N ALA A 163 4.33 8.01 -16.34
CA ALA A 163 4.32 9.12 -17.30
C ALA A 163 3.50 8.82 -18.57
N ALA A 164 3.45 7.54 -19.00
CA ALA A 164 2.66 7.08 -20.15
C ALA A 164 1.36 6.34 -19.74
N GLY A 165 0.93 6.49 -18.49
CA GLY A 165 -0.14 5.71 -17.87
C GLY A 165 0.39 4.53 -17.06
N LEU A 166 -0.50 3.60 -16.69
CA LEU A 166 -0.16 2.45 -15.87
C LEU A 166 0.93 1.58 -16.56
N PRO A 167 2.09 1.33 -15.93
CA PRO A 167 3.16 0.50 -16.50
C PRO A 167 2.66 -0.88 -16.90
N SER A 168 3.18 -1.44 -18.00
CA SER A 168 2.75 -2.76 -18.51
C SER A 168 2.86 -3.88 -17.47
N MET A 169 2.02 -4.92 -17.58
CA MET A 169 2.08 -6.09 -16.70
C MET A 169 3.48 -6.75 -16.70
N ARG A 170 4.17 -6.73 -17.85
CA ARG A 170 5.55 -7.24 -17.96
C ARG A 170 6.52 -6.44 -17.09
N TYR A 171 6.48 -5.11 -17.15
CA TYR A 171 7.33 -4.26 -16.31
C TYR A 171 7.07 -4.50 -14.83
N ARG A 172 5.79 -4.52 -14.43
CA ARG A 172 5.38 -4.79 -13.04
C ARG A 172 5.81 -6.19 -12.57
N GLY A 173 5.78 -7.18 -13.47
CA GLY A 173 6.33 -8.52 -13.21
C GLY A 173 7.83 -8.50 -12.94
N THR A 174 8.62 -7.80 -13.76
CA THR A 174 10.08 -7.66 -13.54
C THR A 174 10.40 -6.96 -12.23
N LEU A 175 9.62 -5.93 -11.86
CA LEU A 175 9.75 -5.27 -10.57
C LEU A 175 9.47 -6.24 -9.41
N ALA A 176 8.35 -6.97 -9.49
CA ALA A 176 7.98 -7.96 -8.50
C ALA A 176 9.02 -9.08 -8.37
N ASP A 177 9.56 -9.57 -9.49
CA ASP A 177 10.66 -10.56 -9.51
C ASP A 177 11.89 -10.07 -8.75
N THR A 178 12.32 -8.85 -9.04
CA THR A 178 13.54 -8.29 -8.45
C THR A 178 13.37 -8.10 -6.93
N ILE A 179 12.21 -7.61 -6.50
CA ILE A 179 11.87 -7.48 -5.08
C ILE A 179 11.75 -8.85 -4.42
N MET A 180 11.09 -9.82 -5.07
CA MET A 180 10.90 -11.17 -4.53
C MET A 180 12.22 -11.92 -4.39
N ALA A 181 13.17 -11.74 -5.31
CA ALA A 181 14.51 -12.30 -5.19
C ALA A 181 15.21 -11.82 -3.90
N ALA A 182 15.18 -10.51 -3.63
CA ALA A 182 15.75 -9.94 -2.41
C ALA A 182 15.02 -10.38 -1.13
N LEU A 183 13.69 -10.49 -1.17
CA LEU A 183 12.90 -11.01 -0.05
C LEU A 183 13.25 -12.47 0.27
N ARG A 184 13.40 -13.31 -0.77
CA ARG A 184 13.78 -14.73 -0.62
C ARG A 184 15.19 -14.91 -0.10
N GLU A 185 16.14 -14.10 -0.55
CA GLU A 185 17.51 -14.09 -0.03
C GLU A 185 17.52 -13.78 1.48
N ALA A 186 16.63 -12.90 1.92
CA ALA A 186 16.42 -12.58 3.33
C ALA A 186 15.50 -13.59 4.07
N GLY A 187 15.10 -14.69 3.43
CA GLY A 187 14.32 -15.79 4.02
C GLY A 187 12.80 -15.59 4.06
N TRP A 188 12.27 -14.53 3.44
CA TRP A 188 10.83 -14.26 3.39
C TRP A 188 10.17 -14.86 2.14
N ASN A 189 9.02 -15.53 2.31
CA ASN A 189 8.30 -16.25 1.26
C ASN A 189 6.79 -16.01 1.31
N GLY A 190 6.36 -14.84 1.81
CA GLY A 190 4.95 -14.49 1.89
C GLY A 190 4.35 -14.06 0.54
N PRO A 191 3.06 -13.68 0.53
CA PRO A 191 2.34 -13.32 -0.68
C PRO A 191 2.75 -11.95 -1.22
N VAL A 192 2.90 -11.86 -2.55
CA VAL A 192 3.25 -10.63 -3.28
C VAL A 192 2.08 -10.16 -4.14
N LEU A 193 1.71 -8.89 -3.96
CA LEU A 193 0.71 -8.19 -4.75
C LEU A 193 1.36 -7.21 -5.72
N ALA A 194 0.66 -6.89 -6.80
CA ALA A 194 0.99 -5.79 -7.70
C ALA A 194 -0.23 -4.93 -7.99
N ILE A 195 -0.05 -3.68 -8.39
CA ILE A 195 -1.18 -2.88 -8.90
C ILE A 195 -1.65 -3.42 -10.25
N GLY A 196 -2.96 -3.47 -10.47
CA GLY A 196 -3.56 -3.91 -11.73
C GLY A 196 -4.93 -3.30 -12.00
N THR A 197 -5.55 -3.78 -13.07
CA THR A 197 -6.89 -3.38 -13.52
C THR A 197 -7.88 -4.52 -13.38
N ARG A 198 -9.18 -4.19 -13.36
CA ARG A 198 -10.24 -5.20 -13.39
C ARG A 198 -10.16 -6.11 -14.61
N ILE A 199 -9.72 -5.60 -15.77
CA ILE A 199 -9.56 -6.39 -17.00
C ILE A 199 -8.47 -7.44 -16.81
N GLU A 200 -7.30 -7.04 -16.29
CA GLU A 200 -6.21 -7.98 -15.99
C GLU A 200 -6.63 -9.02 -14.94
N ALA A 201 -7.48 -8.63 -14.00
CA ALA A 201 -8.02 -9.53 -12.97
C ALA A 201 -8.82 -10.72 -13.55
N THR A 202 -9.37 -10.59 -14.76
CA THR A 202 -10.16 -11.66 -15.41
C THR A 202 -9.31 -12.79 -15.97
N SER A 203 -7.98 -12.64 -16.04
CA SER A 203 -7.08 -13.65 -16.60
C SER A 203 -5.86 -13.91 -15.70
N PRO A 204 -6.04 -14.52 -14.51
CA PRO A 204 -4.94 -14.79 -13.57
C PRO A 204 -3.80 -15.64 -14.12
N THR A 205 -4.07 -16.47 -15.12
CA THR A 205 -3.07 -17.30 -15.81
C THR A 205 -2.06 -16.49 -16.62
N LEU A 206 -2.35 -15.22 -16.92
CA LEU A 206 -1.46 -14.32 -17.63
C LEU A 206 -0.58 -13.48 -16.69
N TRP A 207 -0.78 -13.61 -15.37
CA TRP A 207 0.02 -12.86 -14.41
C TRP A 207 1.39 -13.55 -14.25
N PRO A 208 2.49 -12.78 -14.20
CA PRO A 208 3.81 -13.26 -13.81
C PRO A 208 3.76 -14.11 -12.53
N ASP A 209 4.44 -15.25 -12.52
CA ASP A 209 4.26 -16.32 -11.51
C ASP A 209 4.42 -15.89 -10.05
N MET A 210 5.25 -14.90 -9.79
CA MET A 210 5.50 -14.36 -8.44
C MET A 210 4.38 -13.46 -7.92
N ILE A 211 3.40 -13.07 -8.74
CA ILE A 211 2.27 -12.22 -8.33
C ILE A 211 1.11 -13.12 -7.89
N ASP A 212 0.83 -13.07 -6.59
CA ASP A 212 -0.24 -13.81 -5.93
C ASP A 212 -1.58 -13.07 -5.97
N GLY A 213 -1.58 -11.76 -6.25
CA GLY A 213 -2.80 -10.98 -6.35
C GLY A 213 -2.59 -9.59 -6.95
N LEU A 214 -3.70 -9.00 -7.41
CA LEU A 214 -3.73 -7.65 -7.94
C LEU A 214 -4.49 -6.71 -7.00
N LEU A 215 -3.88 -5.60 -6.63
CA LEU A 215 -4.58 -4.44 -6.08
C LEU A 215 -5.23 -3.68 -7.24
N LEU A 216 -6.54 -3.78 -7.35
CA LEU A 216 -7.30 -3.23 -8.45
C LEU A 216 -7.47 -1.72 -8.29
N ARG A 217 -7.06 -0.98 -9.31
CA ARG A 217 -7.29 0.46 -9.39
C ARG A 217 -8.79 0.75 -9.31
N PRO A 218 -9.24 1.68 -8.44
CA PRO A 218 -10.63 2.08 -8.41
C PRO A 218 -11.01 2.69 -9.76
N ALA A 219 -12.25 2.43 -10.20
CA ALA A 219 -12.78 3.12 -11.37
C ALA A 219 -12.86 4.64 -11.07
N PRO A 220 -12.57 5.50 -12.07
CA PRO A 220 -12.77 6.95 -11.94
C PRO A 220 -14.24 7.31 -11.67
#